data_AF-I0QVV3-F1
#
_entry.id   AF-I0QVV3-F1
#
_cell.length_a   1.000
_cell.length_b   1.000
_cell.length_c   1.000
_cell.angle_alpha   90.00
_cell.angle_beta   90.00
_cell.angle_gamma   90.00
#
_symmetry.space_group_name_H-M   'P 1'
#
loop_
_entity.id
_entity.type
_entity.pdbx_description
1 polymer ?
#
loop_
_entity_poly.entity_id
_entity_poly.type
_entity_poly.pdbx_seq_one_letter_code
_entity_poly.pdbx_strand_id
1 'polypeptide(L)'
;MVWVEFSIPQLKTQFSAEFMAGDLETIKEELIGLYQSLKNQKKSDKIVFSSVFEQVMLTFYPDESTGSVALEMVLKPENNVESITLTDLIGIDESYFPALLNDLDELINWQN
;
A
#
# COMPACT_ATOMS: atom_id res chain seq x y z
N MET A 1 -17.37 19.58 -16.82
CA MET A 1 -17.18 19.13 -15.43
C MET A 1 -16.59 20.30 -14.65
N VAL A 2 -17.13 20.60 -13.48
CA VAL A 2 -16.59 21.64 -12.59
C VAL A 2 -16.08 20.91 -11.35
N TRP A 3 -14.77 21.03 -11.10
CA TRP A 3 -14.13 20.52 -9.90
C TRP A 3 -14.15 21.60 -8.84
N VAL A 4 -14.60 21.25 -7.64
CA VAL A 4 -14.55 22.12 -6.47
C VAL A 4 -13.52 21.52 -5.52
N GLU A 5 -12.37 22.17 -5.42
CA GLU A 5 -11.35 21.86 -4.42
C GLU A 5 -11.62 22.72 -3.19
N PHE A 6 -11.69 22.09 -2.01
CA PHE A 6 -11.82 22.78 -0.74
C PHE A 6 -10.64 22.43 0.16
N SER A 7 -10.01 23.47 0.73
CA SER A 7 -8.99 23.35 1.77
C SER A 7 -9.64 23.65 3.12
N ILE A 8 -9.52 22.72 4.08
CA ILE A 8 -10.00 22.92 5.46
C ILE A 8 -8.77 23.29 6.30
N PRO A 9 -8.53 24.59 6.60
CA PRO A 9 -7.24 25.06 7.13
C PRO A 9 -6.88 24.53 8.52
N GLN A 10 -7.88 24.06 9.27
CA GLN A 10 -7.74 23.55 10.64
C GLN A 10 -7.49 22.04 10.68
N LEU A 11 -7.65 21.35 9.54
CA LEU A 11 -7.46 19.93 9.43
C LEU A 11 -5.99 19.62 9.12
N LYS A 12 -5.14 19.67 10.16
CA LYS A 12 -3.80 19.08 10.09
C LYS A 12 -3.93 17.59 10.38
N THR A 13 -4.24 16.78 9.36
CA THR A 13 -4.19 15.32 9.49
C THR A 13 -2.75 14.87 9.38
N GLN A 14 -2.23 14.32 10.47
CA GLN A 14 -0.98 13.59 10.47
C GLN A 14 -1.32 12.10 10.38
N PHE A 15 -0.66 11.40 9.46
CA PHE A 15 -0.73 9.95 9.37
C PHE A 15 0.53 9.39 10.03
N SER A 16 0.33 8.43 10.91
CA SER A 16 1.40 7.66 11.51
C SER A 16 0.86 6.27 11.77
N ALA A 17 1.74 5.29 11.58
CA ALA A 17 1.40 3.88 11.59
C ALA A 17 2.55 3.10 12.21
N GLU A 18 2.20 2.09 12.99
CA GLU A 18 3.15 1.18 13.59
C GLU A 18 3.13 -0.14 12.81
N PHE A 19 4.31 -0.67 12.52
CA PHE A 19 4.50 -1.90 11.78
C PHE A 19 5.33 -2.89 12.59
N MET A 20 4.96 -4.17 12.57
CA MET A 20 5.83 -5.22 13.08
C MET A 20 6.90 -5.55 12.04
N ALA A 21 8.15 -5.71 12.49
CA ALA A 21 9.28 -6.11 11.63
C ALA A 21 8.95 -7.34 10.79
N GLY A 22 8.40 -8.38 11.43
CA GLY A 22 8.06 -9.64 10.76
C GLY A 22 6.95 -9.50 9.72
N ASP A 23 6.01 -8.57 9.91
CA ASP A 23 4.95 -8.32 8.93
C ASP A 23 5.53 -7.59 7.70
N LEU A 24 6.50 -6.69 7.90
CA LEU A 24 7.23 -6.02 6.82
C LEU A 24 8.10 -7.00 6.01
N GLU A 25 8.75 -7.95 6.67
CA GLU A 25 9.49 -9.02 6.00
C GLU A 25 8.55 -9.93 5.20
N THR A 26 7.40 -10.30 5.78
CA THR A 26 6.39 -11.15 5.14
C THR A 26 5.85 -10.49 3.88
N ILE A 27 5.40 -9.24 3.96
CA ILE A 27 4.86 -8.53 2.79
C ILE A 27 5.93 -8.34 1.70
N LYS A 28 7.21 -8.19 2.08
CA LYS A 28 8.31 -8.14 1.11
C LYS A 28 8.41 -9.44 0.31
N GLU A 29 8.39 -10.59 0.97
CA GLU A 29 8.45 -11.89 0.30
C GLU A 29 7.26 -12.11 -0.63
N GLU A 30 6.06 -11.74 -0.18
CA GLU A 30 4.83 -11.82 -0.99
C GLU A 30 4.91 -10.92 -2.22
N LEU A 31 5.42 -9.69 -2.09
CA LEU A 31 5.60 -8.76 -3.21
C LEU A 31 6.67 -9.21 -4.21
N ILE A 32 7.75 -9.86 -3.73
CA ILE A 32 8.72 -10.53 -4.61
C ILE A 32 8.03 -11.66 -5.39
N GLY A 33 7.21 -12.47 -4.72
CA GLY A 33 6.43 -13.54 -5.35
C GLY A 33 5.46 -13.02 -6.39
N LEU A 34 4.76 -11.92 -6.09
CA LEU A 34 3.87 -11.24 -7.02
C LEU A 34 4.63 -10.69 -8.22
N TYR A 35 5.74 -9.98 -8.01
CA TYR A 35 6.60 -9.46 -9.08
C TYR A 35 7.04 -10.58 -10.04
N GLN A 36 7.53 -11.71 -9.50
CA GLN A 36 7.90 -12.86 -10.33
C GLN A 36 6.70 -13.47 -11.06
N SER A 37 5.53 -13.49 -10.43
CA SER A 37 4.32 -14.02 -11.07
C SER A 37 3.89 -13.15 -12.24
N LEU A 38 3.91 -11.82 -12.10
CA LEU A 38 3.62 -10.87 -13.19
C LEU A 38 4.58 -11.05 -14.36
N LYS A 39 5.90 -11.09 -14.10
CA LYS A 39 6.93 -11.29 -15.15
C LYS A 39 6.71 -12.58 -15.94
N ASN A 40 6.28 -13.64 -15.25
CA ASN A 40 6.09 -14.95 -15.83
C ASN A 40 4.65 -15.22 -16.29
N GLN A 41 3.77 -14.20 -16.23
CA GLN A 41 2.33 -14.30 -16.55
C GLN A 41 1.66 -15.47 -15.82
N LYS A 42 2.00 -15.63 -14.54
CA LYS A 42 1.44 -16.64 -13.65
C LYS A 42 0.37 -16.02 -12.77
N LYS A 43 -0.61 -16.86 -12.45
CA LYS A 43 -1.62 -16.58 -11.44
C LYS A 43 -1.00 -16.28 -10.09
N SER A 44 -1.49 -15.23 -9.45
CA SER A 44 -1.14 -14.81 -8.09
C SER A 44 -2.41 -14.46 -7.33
N ASP A 45 -2.45 -14.77 -6.05
CA ASP A 45 -3.55 -14.38 -5.18
C ASP A 45 -3.42 -12.91 -4.76
N LYS A 46 -4.52 -12.31 -4.30
CA LYS A 46 -4.46 -10.98 -3.73
C LYS A 46 -3.57 -10.98 -2.48
N ILE A 47 -2.83 -9.90 -2.28
CA ILE A 47 -2.02 -9.70 -1.08
C ILE A 47 -2.69 -8.62 -0.23
N VAL A 48 -2.80 -8.87 1.08
CA VAL A 48 -3.42 -7.94 2.04
C VAL A 48 -2.42 -7.67 3.14
N PHE A 49 -2.18 -6.39 3.41
CA PHE A 49 -1.28 -5.93 4.45
C PHE A 49 -1.93 -4.84 5.30
N SER A 50 -1.67 -4.85 6.59
CA SER A 50 -2.15 -3.81 7.51
C SER A 50 -1.11 -3.47 8.57
N SER A 51 -1.03 -2.20 8.95
CA SER A 51 -0.32 -1.77 10.15
C SER A 51 -0.99 -2.33 11.41
N VAL A 52 -0.27 -2.31 12.55
CA VAL A 52 -0.69 -2.91 13.82
C VAL A 52 -2.07 -2.43 14.28
N PHE A 53 -2.38 -1.15 14.08
CA PHE A 53 -3.68 -0.58 14.44
C PHE A 53 -4.50 -0.16 13.22
N GLU A 54 -4.26 -0.78 12.06
CA GLU A 54 -5.00 -0.58 10.80
C GLU A 54 -5.09 0.89 10.32
N GLN A 55 -4.11 1.72 10.70
CA GLN A 55 -3.97 3.07 10.16
C GLN A 55 -3.56 3.05 8.68
N VAL A 56 -2.85 2.01 8.26
CA VAL A 56 -2.51 1.75 6.87
C VAL A 56 -3.01 0.35 6.54
N MET A 57 -3.83 0.24 5.50
CA MET A 57 -4.20 -1.05 4.91
C MET A 57 -3.97 -0.97 3.41
N LEU A 58 -3.30 -1.99 2.87
CA LEU A 58 -2.96 -2.11 1.47
C LEU A 58 -3.50 -3.44 0.95
N THR A 59 -4.21 -3.40 -0.18
CA THR A 59 -4.61 -4.61 -0.91
C THR A 59 -4.09 -4.55 -2.33
N PHE A 60 -3.29 -5.55 -2.71
CA PHE A 60 -2.79 -5.72 -4.07
C PHE A 60 -3.68 -6.72 -4.81
N TYR A 61 -4.37 -6.26 -5.85
CA TYR A 61 -5.21 -7.04 -6.73
C TYR A 61 -4.47 -7.31 -8.04
N PRO A 62 -3.78 -8.46 -8.19
CA PRO A 62 -3.15 -8.81 -9.46
C PRO A 62 -4.20 -9.03 -10.55
N ASP A 63 -3.93 -8.48 -11.73
CA ASP A 63 -4.65 -8.78 -12.97
C ASP A 63 -3.70 -9.49 -13.94
N GLU A 64 -3.91 -10.80 -14.07
CA GLU A 64 -3.14 -11.68 -14.95
C GLU A 64 -3.32 -11.34 -16.42
N SER A 65 -4.46 -10.75 -16.80
CA SER A 65 -4.79 -10.47 -18.19
C SER A 65 -4.05 -9.26 -18.75
N THR A 66 -3.71 -8.32 -17.88
CA THR A 66 -3.01 -7.07 -18.22
C THR A 66 -1.57 -7.05 -17.71
N GLY A 67 -1.19 -7.96 -16.80
CA GLY A 67 0.11 -7.92 -16.11
C GLY A 67 0.24 -6.72 -15.17
N SER A 68 -0.88 -6.11 -14.78
CA SER A 68 -0.93 -4.98 -13.85
C SER A 68 -1.46 -5.42 -12.48
N VAL A 69 -1.30 -4.56 -11.49
CA VAL A 69 -1.86 -4.73 -10.15
C VAL A 69 -2.65 -3.48 -9.82
N ALA A 70 -3.87 -3.64 -9.31
CA ALA A 70 -4.56 -2.54 -8.67
C ALA A 70 -4.20 -2.54 -7.18
N LEU A 71 -3.65 -1.43 -6.70
CA LEU A 71 -3.34 -1.22 -5.29
C LEU A 71 -4.46 -0.38 -4.66
N GLU A 72 -5.25 -0.99 -3.79
CA GLU A 72 -6.14 -0.27 -2.90
C GLU A 72 -5.36 0.16 -1.66
N MET A 73 -5.40 1.44 -1.34
CA MET A 73 -4.79 2.00 -0.14
C MET A 73 -5.87 2.65 0.71
N VAL A 74 -5.91 2.27 1.99
CA VAL A 74 -6.77 2.88 3.00
C VAL A 74 -5.90 3.47 4.10
N LEU A 75 -5.97 4.79 4.28
CA LEU A 75 -5.26 5.52 5.34
C LEU A 75 -6.25 6.08 6.36
N LYS A 76 -6.03 5.79 7.63
CA LYS A 76 -6.77 6.33 8.78
C LYS A 76 -5.83 7.18 9.65
N PRO A 77 -6.24 8.37 10.11
CA PRO A 77 -5.43 9.23 10.96
C PRO A 77 -5.31 8.70 12.41
N GLU A 78 -4.28 9.15 13.14
CA GLU A 78 -4.11 8.85 14.58
C GLU A 78 -5.20 9.57 15.41
N ASN A 79 -6.22 8.84 15.86
CA ASN A 79 -7.25 9.23 16.84
C ASN A 79 -8.37 10.22 16.43
N ASN A 80 -9.58 9.91 16.93
CA ASN A 80 -10.80 10.73 17.08
C ASN A 80 -11.43 11.38 15.84
N VAL A 81 -10.97 11.07 14.64
CA VAL A 81 -11.61 11.56 13.41
C VAL A 81 -11.96 10.37 12.52
N GLU A 82 -12.96 9.59 12.95
CA GLU A 82 -13.59 8.54 12.11
C GLU A 82 -14.07 9.09 10.76
N SER A 83 -14.24 10.41 10.64
CA SER A 83 -14.77 11.07 9.45
C SER A 83 -13.78 11.24 8.30
N ILE A 84 -12.51 10.87 8.45
CA ILE A 84 -11.49 11.09 7.41
C ILE A 84 -10.72 9.81 7.16
N THR A 85 -11.29 8.98 6.29
CA THR A 85 -10.59 7.86 5.66
C THR A 85 -10.21 8.27 4.25
N LEU A 86 -8.93 8.15 3.89
CA LEU A 86 -8.51 8.27 2.50
C LEU A 86 -8.50 6.87 1.89
N THR A 87 -9.27 6.69 0.82
CA THR A 87 -9.24 5.47 0.02
C THR A 87 -8.90 5.84 -1.41
N ASP A 88 -7.90 5.18 -1.97
CA ASP A 88 -7.52 5.34 -3.38
C ASP A 88 -7.25 3.98 -4.01
N LEU A 89 -7.40 3.92 -5.33
CA LEU A 89 -7.11 2.74 -6.15
C LEU A 89 -6.14 3.13 -7.27
N ILE A 90 -4.92 2.61 -7.18
CA ILE A 90 -3.83 2.97 -8.08
C ILE A 90 -3.48 1.77 -8.95
N GLY A 91 -3.45 1.95 -10.27
CA GLY A 91 -2.90 0.94 -11.17
C GLY A 91 -1.38 1.00 -11.17
N ILE A 92 -0.72 -0.09 -10.84
CA ILE A 92 0.74 -0.25 -10.92
C ILE A 92 1.08 -1.37 -11.92
N ASP A 93 2.14 -1.17 -12.69
CA ASP A 93 2.71 -2.21 -13.55
C ASP A 93 4.03 -2.75 -12.97
N GLU A 94 4.65 -3.66 -13.71
CA GLU A 94 5.93 -4.28 -13.34
C GLU A 94 7.03 -3.26 -12.95
N SER A 95 7.05 -2.08 -13.58
CA SER A 95 8.13 -1.10 -13.42
C SER A 95 8.20 -0.46 -12.03
N TYR A 96 7.11 -0.53 -11.25
CA TYR A 96 7.01 0.03 -9.90
C TYR A 96 7.65 -0.86 -8.83
N PHE A 97 7.73 -2.18 -9.06
CA PHE A 97 8.18 -3.15 -8.06
C PHE A 97 9.62 -2.93 -7.56
N PRO A 98 10.62 -2.60 -8.41
CA PRO A 98 11.96 -2.34 -7.93
C PRO A 98 12.05 -1.20 -6.90
N ALA A 99 11.32 -0.10 -7.12
CA ALA A 99 11.28 1.02 -6.18
C ALA A 99 10.53 0.63 -4.89
N LEU A 100 9.37 0.00 -5.03
CA LEU A 100 8.55 -0.42 -3.91
C LEU A 100 9.27 -1.42 -2.98
N LEU A 101 10.02 -2.36 -3.54
CA LEU A 101 10.84 -3.29 -2.76
C LEU A 101 12.03 -2.61 -2.07
N ASN A 102 12.63 -1.61 -2.72
CA ASN A 102 13.71 -0.81 -2.11
C ASN A 102 13.19 0.03 -0.93
N ASP A 103 12.05 0.68 -1.09
CA ASP A 103 11.44 1.49 -0.02
C ASP A 103 11.09 0.62 1.19
N LEU A 104 10.58 -0.59 0.95
CA LEU A 104 10.30 -1.56 2.01
C LEU A 104 11.58 -2.06 2.69
N ASP A 105 12.66 -2.24 1.93
CA ASP A 105 13.98 -2.54 2.49
C ASP A 105 14.51 -1.42 3.39
N GLU A 106 14.33 -0.17 3.01
CA GLU A 106 14.68 0.98 3.85
C GLU A 106 13.87 0.98 5.16
N LEU A 107 12.56 0.74 5.09
CA LEU A 107 11.68 0.68 6.26
C LEU A 107 12.06 -0.45 7.24
N ILE A 108 12.40 -1.64 6.72
CA ILE A 108 12.86 -2.77 7.55
C ILE A 108 14.20 -2.41 8.22
N ASN A 109 15.12 -1.81 7.48
CA ASN A 109 16.44 -1.46 8.00
C ASN A 109 16.43 -0.30 9.01
N TRP A 110 15.43 0.57 9.02
CA TRP A 110 15.28 1.59 10.07
C TRP A 110 15.07 0.99 11.47
N GLN A 111 14.63 -0.26 11.55
CA GLN A 111 14.44 -0.96 12.82
C GLN A 111 15.72 -1.62 13.36
N ASN A 112 16.80 -1.69 12.56
CA ASN A 112 18.06 -2.37 12.89
C ASN A 112 19.17 -1.43 13.37
#